data_AF-A0A1Y6INK9-F1
#
_entry.id   AF-A0A1Y6INK9-F1
#
_cell.length_a   1.000
_cell.length_b   1.000
_cell.length_c   1.000
_cell.angle_alpha   90.00
_cell.angle_beta   90.00
_cell.angle_gamma   90.00
#
_symmetry.space_group_name_H-M   'P 1'
#
loop_
_entity.id
_entity.type
_entity.pdbx_description
1 polymer ?
#
loop_
_entity_poly.entity_id
_entity_poly.type
_entity_poly.pdbx_seq_one_letter_code
_entity_poly.pdbx_strand_id
1 'polypeptide(L)'
;MDRNQIAMIIILGTFSLTVLFTVWLTKRAYPDKRFFWFIGCSVITAFLLGVIQAPISIIASLCILAFIKKENDNPLSDVGSGFLIVIGSGIQLGFFAIYLLLGIGGIYWLWVAIQLKSFMMFLIGIFPLFLIVTAPVGAYSLVFDTPEWILNWFG
;
A
#
# COMPACT_ATOMS: atom_id res chain seq x y z
N MET A 1 8.24 22.89 -41.23
CA MET A 1 7.57 22.57 -39.96
C MET A 1 8.61 22.78 -38.87
N ASP A 2 8.29 23.61 -37.88
CA ASP A 2 9.27 23.95 -36.86
C ASP A 2 9.52 22.78 -35.91
N ARG A 3 10.71 22.74 -35.30
CA ARG A 3 11.10 21.68 -34.34
C ARG A 3 10.05 21.49 -33.23
N ASN A 4 9.45 22.59 -32.76
CA ASN A 4 8.42 22.55 -31.73
C ASN A 4 7.10 21.95 -32.23
N GLN A 5 6.73 22.21 -33.49
CA GLN A 5 5.54 21.60 -34.11
C GLN A 5 5.74 20.09 -34.31
N ILE A 6 6.94 19.67 -34.74
CA ILE A 6 7.30 18.24 -34.85
C ILE A 6 7.19 17.55 -33.49
N ALA A 7 7.78 18.14 -32.44
CA ALA A 7 7.74 17.58 -31.09
C ALA A 7 6.31 17.46 -30.56
N MET A 8 5.47 18.48 -30.78
CA MET A 8 4.08 18.48 -30.34
C MET A 8 3.26 17.38 -31.03
N ILE A 9 3.45 17.17 -32.35
CA ILE A 9 2.78 16.10 -33.08
C ILE A 9 3.22 14.72 -32.57
N ILE A 10 4.52 14.53 -32.30
CA ILE A 10 5.02 13.27 -31.73
C ILE A 10 4.38 13.00 -30.38
N ILE A 11 4.38 13.99 -29.48
CA ILE A 11 3.78 13.86 -28.13
C ILE A 11 2.30 13.50 -28.23
N LEU A 12 1.52 14.22 -29.05
CA LEU A 12 0.08 13.94 -29.23
C LEU A 12 -0.17 12.57 -29.85
N GLY A 13 0.66 12.15 -30.80
CA GLY A 13 0.62 10.84 -31.42
C GLY A 13 0.87 9.73 -30.39
N THR A 14 1.96 9.83 -29.63
CA THR A 14 2.31 8.88 -28.57
C THR A 14 1.25 8.88 -27.45
N PHE A 15 0.72 10.03 -27.08
CA PHE A 15 -0.38 10.15 -26.12
C PHE A 15 -1.60 9.35 -26.58
N SER A 16 -2.08 9.62 -27.79
CA SER A 16 -3.26 8.95 -28.34
C SER A 16 -3.06 7.44 -28.44
N LEU A 17 -1.87 7.01 -28.85
CA LEU A 17 -1.51 5.61 -28.98
C LEU A 17 -1.49 4.90 -27.62
N THR A 18 -0.86 5.50 -26.61
CA THR A 18 -0.83 4.93 -25.25
C THR A 18 -2.21 4.81 -24.63
N VAL A 19 -3.09 5.81 -24.82
CA VAL A 19 -4.49 5.77 -24.35
C VAL A 19 -5.25 4.61 -25.00
N LEU A 20 -5.25 4.56 -26.35
CA LEU A 20 -5.98 3.52 -27.08
C LEU A 20 -5.46 2.13 -26.77
N PHE A 21 -4.14 1.97 -26.64
CA PHE A 21 -3.52 0.69 -26.35
C PHE A 21 -3.83 0.21 -24.93
N THR A 22 -3.80 1.13 -23.95
CA THR A 22 -4.19 0.85 -22.56
C THR A 22 -5.64 0.37 -22.48
N VAL A 23 -6.56 1.09 -23.13
CA VAL A 23 -7.98 0.72 -23.18
C VAL A 23 -8.17 -0.63 -23.88
N TRP A 24 -7.52 -0.84 -25.02
CA TRP A 24 -7.66 -2.06 -25.81
C TRP A 24 -7.16 -3.30 -25.06
N LEU A 25 -5.98 -3.24 -24.45
CA LEU A 25 -5.42 -4.34 -23.65
C LEU A 25 -6.26 -4.63 -22.41
N THR A 26 -6.65 -3.59 -21.67
CA THR A 26 -7.45 -3.75 -20.44
C THR A 26 -8.80 -4.39 -20.75
N LYS A 27 -9.44 -4.00 -21.85
CA LYS A 27 -10.72 -4.60 -22.29
C LYS A 27 -10.56 -6.06 -22.70
N ARG A 28 -9.49 -6.39 -23.43
CA ARG A 28 -9.24 -7.74 -23.94
C ARG A 28 -8.82 -8.74 -22.85
N ALA A 29 -8.29 -8.24 -21.74
CA ALA A 29 -7.93 -9.06 -20.61
C ALA A 29 -9.16 -9.68 -19.91
N TYR A 30 -8.98 -10.89 -19.37
CA TYR A 30 -9.95 -11.53 -18.49
C TYR A 30 -10.22 -10.67 -17.24
N PRO A 31 -11.45 -10.65 -16.70
CA PRO A 31 -11.84 -9.79 -15.57
C PRO A 31 -10.82 -9.76 -14.42
N ASP A 32 -10.39 -10.94 -13.94
CA ASP A 32 -9.44 -11.09 -12.83
C ASP A 32 -8.04 -10.51 -13.11
N LYS A 33 -7.70 -10.28 -14.37
CA LYS A 33 -6.39 -9.79 -14.81
C LYS A 33 -6.40 -8.35 -15.31
N ARG A 34 -7.57 -7.71 -15.43
CA ARG A 34 -7.70 -6.36 -16.02
C ARG A 34 -6.93 -5.31 -15.24
N PHE A 35 -7.00 -5.38 -13.92
CA PHE A 35 -6.26 -4.49 -13.05
C PHE A 35 -4.74 -4.57 -13.30
N PHE A 36 -4.17 -5.77 -13.38
CA PHE A 36 -2.73 -5.93 -13.63
C PHE A 36 -2.30 -5.41 -15.00
N TRP A 37 -3.11 -5.66 -16.03
CA TRP A 37 -2.88 -5.10 -17.36
C TRP A 37 -2.95 -3.58 -17.38
N PHE A 38 -3.93 -3.00 -16.68
CA PHE A 38 -4.09 -1.56 -16.56
C PHE A 38 -2.89 -0.90 -15.85
N ILE A 39 -2.42 -1.50 -14.76
CA ILE A 39 -1.22 -1.02 -14.04
C ILE A 39 0.03 -1.13 -14.92
N GLY A 40 0.23 -2.27 -15.60
CA GLY A 40 1.36 -2.44 -16.51
C GLY A 40 1.37 -1.38 -17.63
N CYS A 41 0.21 -1.11 -18.22
CA CYS A 41 0.07 -0.07 -19.25
C CYS A 41 0.30 1.33 -18.68
N SER A 42 -0.15 1.60 -17.45
CA SER A 42 0.06 2.88 -16.76
C SER A 42 1.54 3.15 -16.50
N VAL A 43 2.32 2.14 -16.10
CA VAL A 43 3.78 2.23 -15.90
C VAL A 43 4.50 2.50 -17.22
N ILE A 44 4.14 1.77 -18.29
CA ILE A 44 4.72 1.99 -19.63
C ILE A 44 4.38 3.40 -20.13
N THR A 45 3.15 3.86 -19.91
CA THR A 45 2.72 5.22 -20.27
C THR A 45 3.53 6.29 -19.53
N ALA A 46 3.81 6.08 -18.23
CA ALA A 46 4.69 6.96 -17.45
C ALA A 46 6.11 7.03 -18.00
N PHE A 47 6.64 5.91 -18.49
CA PHE A 47 7.95 5.87 -19.12
C PHE A 47 7.98 6.57 -20.48
N LEU A 48 6.94 6.41 -21.30
CA LEU A 48 6.88 6.95 -22.66
C LEU A 48 6.53 8.44 -22.73
N LEU A 49 5.60 8.91 -21.89
CA LEU A 49 5.12 10.31 -21.88
C LEU A 49 5.77 11.16 -20.80
N GLY A 50 6.48 10.53 -19.86
CA GLY A 50 7.01 11.19 -18.68
C GLY A 50 5.95 11.42 -17.60
N VAL A 51 6.44 11.75 -16.41
CA VAL A 51 5.66 11.80 -15.16
C VAL A 51 4.55 12.86 -15.18
N ILE A 52 4.72 13.95 -15.94
CA ILE A 52 3.74 15.05 -15.98
C ILE A 52 2.54 14.72 -16.87
N GLN A 53 2.75 14.09 -18.03
CA GLN A 53 1.70 13.86 -19.03
C GLN A 53 1.00 12.51 -18.85
N ALA A 54 1.67 11.52 -18.27
CA ALA A 54 1.10 10.19 -18.06
C ALA A 54 -0.18 10.17 -17.20
N PRO A 55 -0.33 10.94 -16.12
CA PRO A 55 -1.58 11.00 -15.36
C PRO A 55 -2.78 11.37 -16.23
N ILE A 56 -2.60 12.29 -17.19
CA ILE A 56 -3.66 12.71 -18.10
C ILE A 56 -4.07 11.55 -19.03
N SER A 57 -3.11 10.78 -19.54
CA SER A 57 -3.37 9.59 -20.38
C SER A 57 -4.07 8.47 -19.61
N ILE A 58 -3.66 8.25 -18.35
CA ILE A 58 -4.26 7.24 -17.46
C ILE A 58 -5.72 7.62 -17.17
N ILE A 59 -5.99 8.88 -16.83
CA ILE A 59 -7.35 9.38 -16.60
C ILE A 59 -8.19 9.26 -17.88
N ALA A 60 -7.66 9.68 -19.04
CA ALA A 60 -8.35 9.55 -20.32
C ALA A 60 -8.71 8.08 -20.63
N SER A 61 -7.79 7.15 -20.34
CA SER A 61 -8.03 5.72 -20.51
C SER A 61 -9.15 5.19 -19.61
N LEU A 62 -9.17 5.61 -18.33
CA LEU A 62 -10.26 5.26 -17.40
C LEU A 62 -11.60 5.83 -17.86
N CYS A 63 -11.64 7.08 -18.32
CA CYS A 63 -12.85 7.69 -18.87
C CYS A 63 -13.39 6.89 -20.05
N ILE A 64 -12.53 6.48 -20.99
CA ILE A 64 -12.94 5.67 -22.14
C ILE A 64 -13.44 4.29 -21.68
N LEU A 65 -12.79 3.65 -20.72
CA LEU A 65 -13.26 2.38 -20.15
C LEU A 65 -14.63 2.52 -19.48
N ALA A 66 -14.92 3.67 -18.86
CA ALA A 66 -16.23 3.98 -18.29
C ALA A 66 -17.34 4.00 -19.36
N PHE A 67 -17.05 4.54 -20.55
CA PHE A 67 -18.00 4.60 -21.66
C PHE A 67 -18.15 3.29 -22.44
N ILE A 68 -17.19 2.35 -22.33
CA ILE A 68 -17.23 1.05 -23.03
C ILE A 68 -18.09 0.00 -22.30
N LYS A 69 -18.66 0.37 -21.14
CA LYS A 69 -19.50 -0.49 -20.30
C LYS A 69 -20.54 -1.27 -21.12
N LYS A 70 -20.54 -2.61 -20.98
CA LYS A 70 -21.60 -3.49 -21.49
C LYS A 70 -22.34 -4.12 -20.31
N GLU A 71 -23.58 -4.51 -20.51
CA GLU A 71 -24.48 -5.06 -19.48
C GLU A 71 -23.84 -6.22 -18.69
N ASN A 72 -23.06 -7.07 -19.37
CA ASN A 72 -22.36 -8.22 -18.78
C ASN A 72 -20.83 -8.04 -18.67
N ASP A 73 -20.29 -6.86 -18.99
CA ASP A 73 -18.84 -6.64 -19.02
C ASP A 73 -18.45 -5.21 -18.60
N ASN A 74 -17.89 -5.09 -17.40
CA ASN A 74 -17.64 -3.81 -16.71
C ASN A 74 -16.14 -3.60 -16.41
N PRO A 75 -15.31 -3.31 -17.42
CA PRO A 75 -13.85 -3.25 -17.25
C PRO A 75 -13.38 -2.19 -16.25
N LEU A 76 -14.10 -1.07 -16.13
CA LEU A 76 -13.79 -0.05 -15.12
C LEU A 76 -13.98 -0.58 -13.69
N SER A 77 -15.05 -1.35 -13.46
CA SER A 77 -15.34 -1.93 -12.15
C SER A 77 -14.27 -2.93 -11.74
N ASP A 78 -13.74 -3.69 -12.69
CA ASP A 78 -12.69 -4.69 -12.44
C ASP A 78 -11.34 -4.03 -12.11
N VAL A 79 -11.01 -2.92 -12.76
CA VAL A 79 -9.83 -2.11 -12.42
C VAL A 79 -10.01 -1.49 -11.03
N GLY A 80 -11.20 -0.97 -10.73
CA GLY A 80 -11.54 -0.39 -9.43
C GLY A 80 -11.49 -1.41 -8.29
N SER A 81 -12.03 -2.61 -8.49
CA SER A 81 -11.99 -3.68 -7.49
C SER A 81 -10.56 -4.15 -7.24
N GLY A 82 -9.74 -4.32 -8.29
CA GLY A 82 -8.33 -4.65 -8.14
C GLY A 82 -7.54 -3.60 -7.35
N PHE A 83 -7.83 -2.31 -7.57
CA PHE A 83 -7.22 -1.23 -6.79
C PHE A 83 -7.59 -1.31 -5.30
N LEU A 84 -8.86 -1.53 -4.98
CA LEU A 84 -9.32 -1.69 -3.61
C LEU A 84 -8.72 -2.92 -2.93
N ILE A 85 -8.57 -4.03 -3.67
CA ILE A 85 -7.90 -5.24 -3.17
C ILE A 85 -6.45 -4.93 -2.79
N VAL A 86 -5.68 -4.25 -3.65
CA VAL A 86 -4.28 -3.91 -3.36
C VAL A 86 -4.15 -3.02 -2.12
N ILE A 87 -4.99 -1.98 -2.00
CA ILE A 87 -5.01 -1.13 -0.81
C ILE A 87 -5.40 -1.94 0.43
N GLY A 88 -6.45 -2.76 0.33
CA GLY A 88 -6.90 -3.62 1.42
C GLY A 88 -5.81 -4.58 1.90
N SER A 89 -5.08 -5.20 0.96
CA SER A 89 -3.94 -6.07 1.28
C SER A 89 -2.81 -5.30 1.97
N GLY A 90 -2.51 -4.07 1.54
CA GLY A 90 -1.50 -3.23 2.18
C GLY A 90 -1.87 -2.87 3.63
N ILE A 91 -3.14 -2.51 3.86
CA ILE A 91 -3.67 -2.23 5.20
C ILE A 91 -3.57 -3.48 6.08
N GLN A 92 -3.97 -4.64 5.56
CA GLN A 92 -3.89 -5.92 6.28
C GLN A 92 -2.46 -6.27 6.68
N LEU A 93 -1.48 -6.08 5.79
CA LEU A 93 -0.06 -6.28 6.11
C LEU A 93 0.43 -5.30 7.19
N GLY A 94 -0.03 -4.05 7.16
CA GLY A 94 0.27 -3.07 8.20
C GLY A 94 -0.23 -3.51 9.58
N PHE A 95 -1.49 -3.94 9.67
CA PHE A 95 -2.03 -4.50 10.92
C PHE A 95 -1.29 -5.76 11.36
N PHE A 96 -0.96 -6.67 10.44
CA PHE A 96 -0.18 -7.86 10.74
C PHE A 96 1.19 -7.49 11.36
N ALA A 97 1.88 -6.51 10.79
CA ALA A 97 3.16 -6.03 11.33
C ALA A 97 3.00 -5.44 12.74
N ILE A 98 1.95 -4.68 12.99
CA ILE A 98 1.64 -4.13 14.34
C ILE A 98 1.36 -5.26 15.33
N TYR A 99 0.55 -6.26 14.97
CA TYR A 99 0.28 -7.40 15.85
C TYR A 99 1.54 -8.19 16.19
N LEU A 100 2.41 -8.39 15.21
CA LEU A 100 3.68 -9.07 15.40
C LEU A 100 4.60 -8.24 16.33
N LEU A 101 4.68 -6.93 16.10
CA LEU A 101 5.44 -6.02 16.94
C LEU A 101 4.92 -6.01 18.39
N LEU A 102 3.61 -6.02 18.59
CA LEU A 102 3.01 -6.12 19.93
C LEU A 102 3.33 -7.47 20.59
N GLY A 103 3.25 -8.58 19.85
CA GLY A 103 3.64 -9.90 20.36
C GLY A 103 5.10 -9.94 20.82
N ILE A 104 6.02 -9.44 19.99
CA ILE A 104 7.44 -9.30 20.35
C ILE A 104 7.61 -8.32 21.51
N GLY A 105 6.86 -7.22 21.51
CA GLY A 105 6.88 -6.20 22.56
C GLY A 105 6.50 -6.78 23.93
N GLY A 106 5.47 -7.60 24.00
CA GLY A 106 5.10 -8.29 25.25
C GLY A 106 6.20 -9.22 25.75
N ILE A 107 6.88 -9.94 24.84
CA ILE A 107 8.04 -10.77 25.20
C ILE A 107 9.21 -9.90 25.69
N TYR A 108 9.46 -8.77 25.02
CA TYR A 108 10.52 -7.84 25.39
C TYR A 108 10.26 -7.19 26.76
N TRP A 109 9.01 -6.88 27.10
CA TRP A 109 8.64 -6.45 28.45
C TRP A 109 9.05 -7.48 29.51
N LEU A 110 8.75 -8.77 29.29
CA LEU A 110 9.14 -9.85 30.20
C LEU A 110 10.66 -9.98 30.31
N TRP A 111 11.36 -9.78 29.18
CA TRP A 111 12.81 -9.76 29.15
C TRP A 111 13.38 -8.62 30.03
N VAL A 112 12.87 -7.40 29.90
CA VAL A 112 13.27 -6.26 30.75
C VAL A 112 12.95 -6.54 32.22
N ALA A 113 11.79 -7.14 32.53
CA ALA A 113 11.45 -7.51 33.90
C ALA A 113 12.48 -8.47 34.53
N ILE A 114 13.01 -9.41 33.75
CA ILE A 114 14.07 -10.32 34.19
C ILE A 114 15.39 -9.56 34.41
N GLN A 115 15.75 -8.64 33.50
CA GLN A 115 16.96 -7.83 33.64
C GLN A 115 16.94 -6.94 34.89
N LEU A 116 15.79 -6.33 35.18
CA LEU A 116 15.55 -5.52 36.39
C LEU A 116 15.35 -6.38 37.65
N LYS A 117 15.26 -7.72 37.50
CA LYS A 117 14.93 -8.64 38.60
C LYS A 117 13.61 -8.28 39.30
N SER A 118 12.67 -7.70 38.55
CA SER A 118 11.43 -7.15 39.07
C SER A 118 10.29 -8.15 38.97
N PHE A 119 9.98 -8.81 40.10
CA PHE A 119 8.92 -9.82 40.16
C PHE A 119 7.53 -9.23 39.85
N MET A 120 7.26 -8.00 40.31
CA MET A 120 5.99 -7.31 40.02
C MET A 120 5.84 -6.99 38.54
N MET A 121 6.89 -6.50 37.88
CA MET A 121 6.86 -6.22 36.44
C MET A 121 6.61 -7.49 35.62
N PHE A 122 7.19 -8.61 36.05
CA PHE A 122 7.01 -9.92 35.44
C PHE A 122 5.56 -10.43 35.58
N LEU A 123 4.97 -10.32 36.78
CA LEU A 123 3.56 -10.70 37.01
C LEU A 123 2.60 -9.89 36.14
N ILE A 124 2.82 -8.57 36.03
CA ILE A 124 2.03 -7.69 35.17
C ILE A 124 2.20 -8.09 33.70
N GLY A 125 3.40 -8.51 33.29
CA GLY A 125 3.68 -8.95 31.92
C GLY A 125 3.00 -10.26 31.51
N ILE A 126 2.78 -11.18 32.45
CA ILE A 126 2.13 -12.48 32.17
C ILE A 126 0.61 -12.38 32.18
N PHE A 127 0.05 -11.47 32.96
CA PHE A 127 -1.39 -11.39 33.14
C PHE A 127 -2.07 -10.84 31.87
N PRO A 128 -2.98 -11.60 31.21
CA PRO A 128 -3.47 -11.26 29.88
C PRO A 128 -4.13 -9.89 29.76
N LEU A 129 -4.81 -9.41 30.81
CA LEU A 129 -5.47 -8.11 30.79
C LEU A 129 -4.49 -6.93 30.73
N PHE A 130 -3.26 -7.11 31.22
CA PHE A 130 -2.23 -6.08 31.18
C PHE A 130 -1.42 -6.09 29.87
N LEU A 131 -1.59 -7.10 29.01
CA LEU A 131 -0.95 -7.14 27.69
C LEU A 131 -1.29 -5.92 26.82
N ILE A 132 -2.47 -5.32 27.01
CA ILE A 132 -2.85 -4.08 26.32
C ILE A 132 -1.92 -2.90 26.65
N VAL A 133 -1.23 -2.93 27.80
CA VAL A 133 -0.26 -1.91 28.22
C VAL A 133 1.16 -2.41 28.07
N THR A 134 1.46 -3.63 28.53
CA THR A 134 2.82 -4.17 28.53
C THR A 134 3.35 -4.45 27.13
N ALA A 135 2.49 -4.90 26.20
CA ALA A 135 2.92 -5.14 24.82
C ALA A 135 3.28 -3.85 24.07
N PRO A 136 2.48 -2.76 24.10
CA PRO A 136 2.89 -1.49 23.53
C PRO A 136 4.13 -0.89 24.19
N VAL A 137 4.22 -0.91 25.52
CA VAL A 137 5.39 -0.34 26.22
C VAL A 137 6.64 -1.16 25.95
N GLY A 138 6.55 -2.49 25.92
CA GLY A 138 7.66 -3.35 25.54
C GLY A 138 8.06 -3.19 24.07
N ALA A 139 7.10 -3.01 23.15
CA ALA A 139 7.37 -2.70 21.76
C ALA A 139 8.08 -1.35 21.60
N TYR A 140 7.65 -0.33 22.35
CA TYR A 140 8.32 0.96 22.41
C TYR A 140 9.76 0.81 22.95
N SER A 141 9.91 0.08 24.05
CA SER A 141 11.20 -0.11 24.73
C SER A 141 12.21 -0.85 23.87
N LEU A 142 11.74 -1.72 22.98
CA LEU A 142 12.58 -2.42 22.01
C LEU A 142 13.21 -1.49 20.96
N VAL A 143 12.54 -0.38 20.63
CA VAL A 143 12.97 0.55 19.57
C VAL A 143 13.64 1.80 20.13
N PHE A 144 13.19 2.30 21.28
CA PHE A 144 13.52 3.62 21.82
C PHE A 144 14.10 3.60 23.23
N ASP A 145 14.57 2.44 23.69
CA ASP A 145 14.97 2.17 25.07
C ASP A 145 13.84 2.20 26.10
N THR A 146 14.10 1.62 27.27
CA THR A 146 13.10 1.48 28.34
C THR A 146 12.78 2.85 28.96
N PRO A 147 11.49 3.26 29.02
CA PRO A 147 11.11 4.55 29.60
C PRO A 147 11.54 4.72 31.05
N GLU A 148 11.95 5.93 31.43
CA GLU A 148 12.41 6.23 32.80
C GLU A 148 11.36 5.90 33.88
N TRP A 149 10.07 6.10 33.60
CA TRP A 149 9.02 5.79 34.56
C TRP A 149 8.92 4.29 34.86
N ILE A 150 9.22 3.42 33.88
CA ILE A 150 9.30 1.97 34.10
C ILE A 150 10.46 1.67 35.03
N LEU A 151 11.63 2.26 34.77
CA LEU A 151 12.82 2.08 35.60
C LEU A 151 12.59 2.60 37.03
N ASN A 152 11.91 3.73 37.20
CA ASN A 152 11.62 4.30 38.51
C ASN A 152 10.60 3.47 39.32
N TRP A 153 9.68 2.77 38.64
CA TRP A 153 8.65 1.97 39.29
C TRP A 153 9.08 0.53 39.55
N PHE A 154 9.93 -0.02 38.68
CA PHE A 154 10.25 -1.44 38.65
C PHE A 154 11.74 -1.78 38.77
N GLY A 155 12.64 -0.79 38.65
CA GLY A 155 14.09 -0.95 38.75
C GLY A 155 14.66 -0.81 40.16
#